data_AF-A0A7C5FU32-F1
#
_entry.id   AF-A0A7C5FU32-F1
#
_cell.length_a   1.000
_cell.length_b   1.000
_cell.length_c   1.000
_cell.angle_alpha   90.00
_cell.angle_beta   90.00
_cell.angle_gamma   90.00
#
_symmetry.space_group_name_H-M   'P 1'
#
loop_
_entity.id
_entity.type
_entity.pdbx_description
1 polymer ?
#
loop_
_entity_poly.entity_id
_entity_poly.type
_entity_poly.pdbx_seq_one_letter_code
_entity_poly.pdbx_strand_id
1 'polypeptide(L)' 'MAVDYQGLADSVDKDKAVESVDKQKAMEAATTGDYKKGYDSVDKPKAGESVDTTKAMEALSK' A
#
# COMPACT_ATOMS: atom_id res chain seq x y z
N MET A 1 19.72 9.55 11.30
CA MET A 1 18.48 8.78 11.14
C MET A 1 18.59 8.09 9.81
N ALA A 2 18.91 6.80 9.84
CA ALA A 2 19.03 6.01 8.63
C ALA A 2 17.70 5.27 8.50
N VAL A 3 16.76 5.86 7.76
CA VAL A 3 15.45 5.24 7.55
C VAL A 3 15.67 3.83 6.99
N ASP A 4 15.25 2.82 7.74
CA ASP A 4 15.34 1.43 7.31
C ASP A 4 14.22 1.16 6.31
N TYR A 5 14.47 1.51 5.05
CA TYR A 5 13.52 1.28 3.95
C TYR A 5 13.20 -0.20 3.77
N GLN A 6 14.11 -1.11 4.16
CA GLN A 6 13.87 -2.55 4.11
C GLN A 6 12.89 -2.98 5.20
N GLY A 7 13.09 -2.51 6.43
CA GLY A 7 12.16 -2.69 7.54
C GLY A 7 10.80 -2.05 7.25
N LEU A 8 10.78 -0.89 6.59
CA LEU A 8 9.54 -0.26 6.14
C LEU A 8 8.82 -1.10 5.09
N ALA A 9 9.53 -1.66 4.11
CA ALA A 9 8.93 -2.56 3.12
C ALA A 9 8.45 -3.88 3.73
N ASP A 10 9.11 -4.36 4.80
CA ASP A 10 8.71 -5.54 5.57
C ASP A 10 7.54 -5.27 6.53
N SER A 11 7.34 -4.02 6.92
CA SER A 11 6.16 -3.57 7.66
C SER A 11 4.90 -3.50 6.81
N VAL A 12 5.04 -3.57 5.48
CA VAL A 12 3.91 -3.65 4.56
C VAL A 12 3.62 -5.12 4.25
N ASP A 13 2.47 -5.59 4.69
CA ASP A 13 1.91 -6.87 4.29
C ASP A 13 1.49 -6.78 2.82
N LYS A 14 2.32 -7.36 1.93
CA LYS A 14 2.11 -7.29 0.48
C LYS A 14 0.85 -8.02 0.04
N ASP A 15 0.47 -9.10 0.71
CA ASP A 15 -0.73 -9.86 0.39
C ASP A 15 -1.96 -9.01 0.69
N LYS A 16 -2.04 -8.42 1.90
CA LYS A 16 -3.13 -7.50 2.23
C LYS A 16 -3.11 -6.21 1.39
N ALA A 17 -1.93 -5.68 1.08
CA ALA A 17 -1.82 -4.47 0.25
C ALA A 17 -2.36 -4.72 -1.15
N VAL A 18 -2.14 -5.92 -1.71
CA VAL A 18 -2.73 -6.32 -3.00
C VAL A 18 -4.23 -6.58 -2.88
N GLU A 19 -4.72 -7.13 -1.76
CA GLU A 19 -6.16 -7.27 -1.48
C GLU A 19 -6.89 -5.93 -1.25
N SER A 20 -6.12 -4.89 -0.93
CA SER A 20 -6.60 -3.51 -0.81
C SER A 20 -6.75 -2.84 -2.17
N VAL A 21 -6.22 -3.45 -3.24
CA VAL A 21 -6.39 -2.97 -4.61
C VAL A 21 -7.45 -3.80 -5.31
N ASP A 22 -8.53 -3.14 -5.70
CA ASP A 22 -9.52 -3.73 -6.60
C ASP A 22 -8.88 -3.90 -7.98
N LYS A 23 -8.39 -5.11 -8.25
CA LYS A 23 -7.65 -5.43 -9.49
C LYS A 23 -8.48 -5.14 -10.74
N GLN A 24 -9.80 -5.30 -10.69
CA GLN A 24 -10.67 -4.99 -11.83
C GLN A 24 -10.69 -3.49 -12.10
N LYS A 25 -10.98 -2.67 -11.08
CA LYS A 25 -10.95 -1.21 -11.23
C LYS A 25 -9.57 -0.70 -11.61
N ALA A 26 -8.50 -1.24 -11.02
CA ALA A 26 -7.13 -0.84 -11.30
C ALA A 26 -6.73 -1.16 -12.75
N MET A 27 -7.13 -2.32 -13.27
CA MET A 27 -6.86 -2.71 -14.65
C MET A 27 -7.68 -1.89 -15.65
N GLU A 28 -8.96 -1.61 -15.35
CA GLU A 28 -9.77 -0.68 -16.13
C GLU A 28 -9.14 0.72 -16.14
N ALA A 29 -8.74 1.23 -14.99
CA ALA A 29 -8.10 2.53 -14.85
C ALA A 29 -6.79 2.63 -15.63
N ALA A 30 -5.95 1.58 -15.58
CA ALA A 30 -4.72 1.51 -16.37
C ALA A 30 -5.00 1.49 -17.87
N THR A 31 -6.09 0.82 -18.28
CA THR A 31 -6.49 0.73 -19.69
C THR A 31 -7.09 2.05 -20.19
N THR A 32 -7.87 2.74 -19.36
CA THR A 32 -8.49 4.03 -19.73
C THR A 32 -7.61 5.24 -19.43
N GLY A 33 -6.46 5.04 -18.77
CA GLY A 33 -5.61 6.13 -18.27
C GLY A 33 -6.26 6.96 -17.16
N ASP A 34 -7.26 6.42 -16.48
CA ASP A 34 -8.05 7.15 -15.50
C ASP A 34 -7.46 7.00 -14.09
N TYR A 35 -6.52 7.88 -13.76
CA TYR A 35 -5.83 7.90 -12.47
C TYR A 35 -6.77 8.05 -11.27
N LYS A 36 -7.92 8.73 -11.44
CA LYS A 36 -8.92 8.85 -10.38
C LYS A 36 -9.53 7.50 -10.07
N LYS A 37 -9.90 6.77 -11.13
CA LYS A 37 -10.44 5.41 -11.01
C LYS A 37 -9.40 4.46 -10.40
N GLY A 38 -8.13 4.60 -10.79
CA GLY A 38 -7.01 3.89 -10.19
C GLY A 38 -6.85 4.16 -8.69
N TYR A 39 -6.97 5.42 -8.28
CA TYR A 39 -6.93 5.81 -6.87
C TYR A 39 -8.15 5.33 -6.09
N ASP A 40 -9.33 5.33 -6.71
CA ASP A 40 -10.58 4.77 -6.17
C ASP A 40 -10.58 3.24 -6.12
N SER A 41 -9.67 2.60 -6.89
CA SER A 41 -9.42 1.16 -6.82
C SER A 41 -8.71 0.79 -5.52
N VAL A 42 -8.06 1.76 -4.86
CA VAL A 42 -7.32 1.54 -3.63
C VAL A 42 -8.24 1.78 -2.44
N ASP A 43 -8.53 0.70 -1.74
CA ASP A 43 -9.26 0.73 -0.49
C ASP A 43 -8.32 1.21 0.63
N LYS A 44 -8.37 2.51 0.95
CA LYS A 44 -7.48 3.16 1.93
C LYS A 44 -7.54 2.56 3.34
N PRO A 45 -8.73 2.28 3.94
CA PRO A 45 -8.75 1.65 5.26
C PRO A 45 -8.07 0.27 5.23
N LYS A 46 -8.33 -0.53 4.19
CA LYS A 46 -7.69 -1.84 4.00
C LYS A 46 -6.18 -1.74 3.76
N ALA A 47 -5.75 -0.74 2.97
CA ALA A 47 -4.34 -0.45 2.73
C ALA A 47 -3.64 -0.02 4.03
N GLY A 48 -4.34 0.72 4.91
CA GLY A 48 -3.85 1.05 6.25
C GLY A 48 -3.67 -0.17 7.14
N GLU A 49 -4.60 -1.14 7.09
CA GLU A 49 -4.47 -2.42 7.80
C GLU A 49 -3.35 -3.32 7.26
N SER A 50 -2.89 -3.04 6.04
CA SER A 50 -1.75 -3.72 5.43
C SER A 50 -0.41 -3.15 5.92
N VAL A 51 -0.42 -2.00 6.61
CA VAL A 51 0.79 -1.38 7.16
C VAL A 51 0.84 -1.64 8.66
N ASP A 52 1.85 -2.39 9.10
CA ASP A 52 2.18 -2.51 10.51
C ASP A 52 2.86 -1.22 10.97
N THR A 53 2.05 -0.31 11.51
CA THR A 53 2.51 1.01 11.98
C THR A 53 3.54 0.90 13.11
N THR A 54 3.52 -0.17 13.90
CA THR A 54 4.49 -0.41 14.97
C THR A 54 5.85 -0.73 14.37
N LYS A 55 5.87 -1.70 13.44
CA LYS A 55 7.08 -2.12 12.73
C LYS A 55 7.64 -1.00 11.84
N ALA A 56 6.75 -0.24 11.19
CA ALA A 56 7.11 0.93 10.39
C ALA A 56 7.74 2.04 11.24
N MET A 57 7.21 2.32 12.44
CA MET A 57 7.80 3.28 13.36
C MET A 57 9.17 2.83 13.88
N GLU A 58 9.36 1.55 14.20
CA GLU A 58 10.66 1.02 14.59
C GLU A 58 11.69 1.15 13.46
N ALA A 59 11.30 0.87 12.21
CA ALA A 59 12.16 1.02 11.04
C ALA A 59 12.50 2.49 10.72
N LEU A 60 11.55 3.42 10.96
CA LEU A 60 11.76 4.86 10.84
C LEU A 60 12.65 5.45 11.95
N SER A 61 12.65 4.81 13.12
CA SER A 61 13.39 5.27 14.30
C SER A 61 14.80 4.67 14.39
N LYS A 62 15.16 3.73 13.51
CA LYS A 62 16.52 3.20 13.34
C LYS A 62 17.45 4.18 12.61
#